data_AF-A0A7Z9PPW2-F1
#
_entry.id   AF-A0A7Z9PPW2-F1
#
_cell.length_a   1.000
_cell.length_b   1.000
_cell.length_c   1.000
_cell.angle_alpha   90.00
_cell.angle_beta   90.00
_cell.angle_gamma   90.00
#
_symmetry.space_group_name_H-M   'P 1'
#
loop_
_entity.id
_entity.type
_entity.pdbx_description
1 polymer ?
#
loop_
_entity_poly.entity_id
_entity_poly.type
_entity_poly.pdbx_seq_one_letter_code
_entity_poly.pdbx_strand_id
1 'polypeptide(L)' 'MLKLKSVFIPIFAVLFILILVAFSATYTVRFTEIAVKTTFGSANDDSIVDEPGLHFKAPY' A
#
# COMPACT_ATOMS: atom_id res chain seq x y z
N MET A 1 -26.77 -25.14 -5.73
CA MET A 1 -26.04 -24.24 -6.66
C MET A 1 -26.17 -22.74 -6.33
N LEU A 2 -27.20 -22.27 -5.59
CA LEU A 2 -27.36 -20.85 -5.27
C LEU A 2 -26.29 -20.26 -4.31
N LYS A 3 -25.82 -21.05 -3.33
CA LYS A 3 -24.88 -20.58 -2.30
C LYS A 3 -23.48 -20.22 -2.83
N LEU A 4 -23.02 -20.86 -3.91
CA LEU A 4 -21.69 -20.56 -4.47
C LEU A 4 -21.67 -19.18 -5.14
N LYS A 5 -22.75 -18.81 -5.84
CA LYS A 5 -22.91 -17.48 -6.46
C LYS A 5 -23.04 -16.37 -5.42
N SER A 6 -23.73 -16.60 -4.31
CA SER A 6 -23.91 -15.57 -3.26
C SER A 6 -22.66 -15.34 -2.42
N VAL A 7 -21.76 -16.33 -2.31
CA VAL A 7 -20.50 -16.24 -1.57
C VAL A 7 -19.37 -15.69 -2.45
N PHE A 8 -19.45 -15.88 -3.77
CA PHE A 8 -18.44 -15.38 -4.70
C PHE A 8 -18.31 -13.84 -4.66
N ILE A 9 -19.43 -13.13 -4.63
CA ILE A 9 -19.46 -11.66 -4.63
C ILE A 9 -18.74 -11.07 -3.40
N PRO A 10 -19.05 -11.45 -2.15
CA PRO A 10 -18.35 -10.89 -0.99
C PRO A 10 -16.87 -11.28 -0.95
N ILE A 11 -16.50 -12.50 -1.35
CA ILE A 11 -15.08 -12.90 -1.43
C ILE A 11 -14.33 -12.02 -2.42
N PHE A 12 -14.89 -11.83 -3.61
CA PHE A 12 -14.28 -10.98 -4.62
C PHE A 12 -14.17 -9.53 -4.15
N ALA A 13 -15.21 -9.00 -3.52
CA ALA A 13 -15.21 -7.64 -2.97
C ALA A 13 -14.11 -7.45 -1.91
N VAL A 14 -13.98 -8.40 -0.98
CA VAL A 14 -12.92 -8.36 0.05
C VAL A 14 -11.54 -8.45 -0.60
N LEU A 15 -11.33 -9.37 -1.54
CA LEU A 15 -10.06 -9.50 -2.24
C LEU A 15 -9.69 -8.22 -3.00
N PHE A 16 -10.65 -7.62 -3.68
CA PHE A 16 -10.44 -6.38 -4.41
C PHE A 16 -10.05 -5.23 -3.49
N ILE A 17 -10.73 -5.09 -2.35
CA ILE A 17 -10.38 -4.08 -1.33
C ILE A 17 -8.96 -4.31 -0.80
N LEU A 18 -8.57 -5.56 -0.52
CA LEU A 18 -7.22 -5.88 -0.06
C LEU A 18 -6.16 -5.50 -1.10
N ILE A 19 -6.42 -5.72 -2.39
CA ILE A 19 -5.52 -5.31 -3.47
C ILE A 19 -5.40 -3.78 -3.53
N LEU A 20 -6.51 -3.04 -3.41
CA LEU A 20 -6.48 -1.59 -3.40
C LEU A 20 -5.72 -1.02 -2.20
N VAL A 21 -5.91 -1.61 -1.02
CA VAL A 21 -5.19 -1.22 0.20
C VAL A 21 -3.70 -1.51 0.03
N ALA A 22 -3.32 -2.68 -0.47
CA ALA A 22 -1.92 -3.02 -0.72
C ALA A 22 -1.28 -2.06 -1.75
N PHE A 23 -2.01 -1.72 -2.82
CA PHE A 23 -1.56 -0.76 -3.82
C PHE A 23 -1.37 0.65 -3.24
N SER A 24 -2.32 1.12 -2.43
CA SER A 24 -2.22 2.44 -1.78
C SER A 24 -1.12 2.49 -0.71
N ALA A 25 -0.87 1.37 -0.04
CA ALA A 25 0.11 1.25 1.03
C ALA A 25 1.54 0.97 0.55
N THR A 26 1.81 0.89 -0.75
CA THR A 26 3.15 0.57 -1.28
C THR A 26 3.71 1.71 -2.13
N TYR A 27 5.03 1.84 -2.10
CA TYR A 27 5.79 2.72 -3.00
C TYR A 27 7.17 2.13 -3.27
N THR A 28 7.81 2.53 -4.37
CA THR A 28 9.13 2.01 -4.75
C THR A 28 10.14 3.14 -4.77
N VAL A 29 11.29 2.93 -4.15
CA VAL A 29 12.45 3.83 -4.22
C VAL A 29 13.43 3.29 -5.25
N ARG A 30 13.84 4.13 -6.20
CA ARG A 30 14.83 3.77 -7.23
C ARG A 30 16.24 4.02 -6.70
N PHE A 31 17.24 3.36 -7.29
CA PHE A 31 18.66 3.55 -6.97
C PHE A 31 19.17 4.99 -7.17
N THR A 32 18.45 5.81 -7.92
CA THR A 32 18.82 7.21 -8.24
C THR A 32 17.99 8.23 -7.48
N GLU A 33 17.10 7.80 -6.59
CA GLU A 33 16.14 8.65 -5.91
C GLU A 33 16.16 8.38 -4.41
N ILE A 34 15.78 9.39 -3.62
CA ILE A 34 15.56 9.27 -2.19
C ILE A 34 14.10 9.62 -1.93
N ALA A 35 13.39 8.79 -1.19
CA ALA A 35 12.02 9.08 -0.78
C ALA A 35 12.00 9.72 0.60
N VAL A 36 11.06 10.64 0.81
CA VAL A 36 10.80 11.24 2.12
C VAL A 36 9.37 10.89 2.54
N LYS A 37 9.24 10.11 3.60
CA LYS A 37 7.96 9.69 4.17
C LYS A 37 7.49 10.72 5.19
N THR A 38 6.54 11.57 4.79
CA THR A 38 5.91 12.53 5.68
C THR A 38 4.67 11.92 6.34
N THR A 39 4.54 12.09 7.66
CA THR A 39 3.32 11.68 8.39
C THR A 39 2.77 12.93 9.08
N PHE A 40 1.52 13.31 8.77
CA PHE A 40 0.88 14.55 9.24
C PHE A 40 1.69 15.84 9.00
N GLY A 41 2.47 15.89 7.91
CA GLY A 41 3.29 17.06 7.56
C GLY A 41 4.58 17.20 8.37
N SER A 42 4.91 16.25 9.24
CA SER A 42 6.23 16.16 9.87
C SER A 42 7.17 15.30 9.02
N ALA A 43 8.39 15.79 8.82
CA ALA A 43 9.51 15.06 8.26
C ALA A 43 10.68 15.17 9.25
N ASN A 44 11.16 14.04 9.75
CA ASN A 44 12.29 13.95 10.67
C ASN A 44 13.44 13.23 9.95
N ASP A 45 14.61 13.09 10.56
CA ASP A 45 15.71 12.34 9.93
C ASP A 45 15.30 10.87 9.64
N ASP A 46 14.44 10.29 10.47
CA ASP A 46 13.84 8.95 10.27
C ASP A 46 12.83 8.88 9.10
N SER A 47 12.47 10.01 8.49
CA SER A 47 11.57 10.06 7.33
C SER A 47 12.30 9.80 6.01
N ILE A 48 13.64 9.79 6.02
CA ILE A 48 14.45 9.59 4.82
C ILE A 48 14.55 8.09 4.53
N VAL A 49 14.16 7.70 3.33
CA VAL A 49 14.27 6.32 2.84
C VAL A 49 15.13 6.33 1.59
N ASP A 50 16.37 5.89 1.76
CA ASP A 50 17.42 5.81 0.74
C ASP A 50 17.64 4.38 0.22
N GLU A 51 17.21 3.36 0.97
CA GLU A 51 17.28 1.97 0.52
C GLU A 51 16.40 1.77 -0.72
N PRO A 52 16.97 1.36 -1.87
CA PRO A 52 16.20 1.08 -3.07
C PRO A 52 15.34 -0.19 -2.89
N GLY A 53 14.08 -0.13 -3.33
CA GLY A 53 13.19 -1.28 -3.21
C GLY A 53 11.73 -0.93 -2.97
N LEU A 54 10.94 -1.96 -2.68
CA LEU A 54 9.53 -1.83 -2.33
C LEU A 54 9.39 -1.51 -0.84
N HIS A 55 8.70 -0.43 -0.55
CA HIS A 55 8.45 0.07 0.80
C HIS A 55 6.97 0.19 1.09
N PHE A 56 6.64 0.25 2.37
CA PHE A 56 5.29 0.40 2.85
C PHE A 56 5.06 1.77 3.50
N LYS A 57 3.95 2.39 3.11
CA LYS A 57 3.41 3.59 3.77
C LYS A 57 2.01 3.29 4.28
N ALA A 58 1.61 3.99 5.34
CA ALA A 58 0.21 4.04 5.65
C ALA A 58 -0.51 4.73 4.47
N PRO A 59 -1.66 4.20 4.01
CA PRO A 59 -2.53 4.97 3.14
C PRO A 59 -2.94 6.24 3.90
N TYR A 60 -2.77 7.40 3.26
CA TYR A 60 -3.11 8.72 3.82
C TYR A 60 -4.60 8.83 4.09
#